data_AF-A0A0C9Y5C1-F1
#
_entry.id   AF-A0A0C9Y5C1-F1
#
_cell.length_a   1.000
_cell.length_b   1.000
_cell.length_c   1.000
_cell.angle_alpha   90.00
_cell.angle_beta   90.00
_cell.angle_gamma   90.00
#
_symmetry.space_group_name_H-M   'P 1'
#
loop_
_entity.id
_entity.type
_entity.pdbx_description
1 polymer ?
#
loop_
_entity_poly.entity_id
_entity_poly.type
_entity_poly.pdbx_seq_one_letter_code
_entity_poly.pdbx_strand_id
1 'polypeptide(L)'
;GYHVNVPVNQTDSVNLGQIHIHNSNYGNRTTSDGVIPLVPNPSNRFTGRTEVITKLKKHFFNTNDSAQKRKFFLLHGMGGIGKTQICMKFIEEMGDFFSSVFWIDASLVGTITQGLKGICNLPAAKSSGLDGSPESALYWIGSLKENYVMV
;
A
#
# COMPACT_ATOMS: atom_id res chain seq x y z
N GLY A 1 5.96 24.67 50.81
CA GLY A 1 5.73 25.04 49.40
C GLY A 1 6.63 24.17 48.56
N TYR A 2 6.06 23.19 47.86
CA TYR A 2 6.79 22.30 46.96
C TYR A 2 6.35 22.63 45.53
N HIS A 3 7.27 23.19 44.75
CA HIS A 3 7.11 23.36 43.31
C HIS A 3 7.21 21.99 42.65
N VAL A 4 6.11 21.51 42.08
CA VAL A 4 6.10 20.37 41.15
C VAL A 4 6.43 20.89 39.76
N ASN A 5 7.60 20.52 39.24
CA ASN A 5 7.91 20.65 37.82
C ASN A 5 7.09 19.61 37.06
N VAL A 6 6.14 20.09 36.27
CA VAL A 6 5.40 19.29 35.30
C VAL A 6 6.33 19.09 34.09
N PRO A 7 6.65 17.85 33.66
CA PRO A 7 7.29 17.67 32.39
C PRO A 7 6.26 17.99 31.29
N VAL A 8 6.58 19.01 30.48
CA VAL A 8 5.96 19.24 29.19
C VAL A 8 6.23 18.01 28.33
N ASN A 9 5.23 17.14 28.18
CA ASN A 9 5.28 16.11 27.15
C ASN A 9 5.13 16.80 25.80
N GLN A 10 6.31 16.87 25.17
CA GLN A 10 6.58 17.10 23.76
C GLN A 10 5.44 16.51 22.91
N THR A 11 4.80 17.39 22.14
CA THR A 11 3.83 17.05 21.10
C THR A 11 4.30 15.85 20.31
N ASP A 12 3.55 14.74 20.36
CA ASP A 12 3.72 13.59 19.48
C ASP A 12 3.45 14.02 18.04
N SER A 13 4.47 14.57 17.40
CA SER A 13 4.49 14.80 15.95
C SER A 13 4.59 13.44 15.29
N VAL A 14 3.44 12.92 14.84
CA VAL A 14 3.38 11.72 14.00
C VAL A 14 4.21 11.99 12.75
N ASN A 15 5.38 11.36 12.68
CA ASN A 15 6.28 11.44 11.54
C ASN A 15 5.57 10.80 10.34
N LEU A 16 5.26 11.61 9.33
CA LEU A 16 4.68 11.24 8.02
C LEU A 16 5.51 10.20 7.21
N GLY A 17 6.56 9.63 7.81
CA GLY A 17 7.47 8.66 7.20
C GLY A 17 7.17 7.19 7.45
N GLN A 18 6.12 6.83 8.20
CA GLN A 18 5.73 5.42 8.44
C GLN A 18 4.50 4.99 7.65
N ILE A 19 4.50 5.21 6.33
CA ILE A 19 3.74 4.30 5.46
C ILE A 19 4.46 2.96 5.58
N HIS A 20 3.79 1.92 6.08
CA HIS A 20 4.29 0.54 5.97
C HIS A 20 4.22 0.11 4.50
N ILE A 21 5.07 0.73 3.67
CA ILE A 21 5.45 0.19 2.38
C ILE A 21 6.25 -1.05 2.75
N HIS A 22 5.60 -2.21 2.66
CA HIS A 22 6.29 -3.46 2.83
C HIS A 22 7.18 -3.71 1.60
N ASN A 23 8.30 -2.99 1.57
CA ASN A 23 9.44 -3.29 0.74
C ASN A 23 10.16 -4.45 1.42
N SER A 24 10.09 -5.65 0.85
CA SER A 24 10.96 -6.74 1.26
C SER A 24 12.39 -6.35 0.85
N ASN A 25 13.14 -5.71 1.77
CA ASN A 25 14.55 -5.41 1.58
C ASN A 25 15.33 -6.71 1.34
N TYR A 26 15.76 -6.93 0.10
CA TYR A 26 16.77 -7.92 -0.25
C TYR A 26 18.16 -7.35 0.03
N GLY A 27 18.73 -7.72 1.17
CA GLY A 27 20.18 -7.73 1.35
C GLY A 27 20.74 -9.02 0.72
N ASN A 28 21.57 -8.87 -0.30
CA ASN A 28 22.53 -9.84 -0.84
C ASN A 28 22.22 -11.33 -0.58
N ARG A 29 21.45 -11.98 -1.47
CA ARG A 29 21.57 -13.42 -1.69
C ARG A 29 21.11 -13.83 -3.08
N THR A 30 22.04 -14.44 -3.78
CA THR A 30 21.88 -15.10 -5.07
C THR A 30 20.92 -16.28 -4.98
N THR A 31 20.21 -16.54 -6.09
CA THR A 31 19.46 -17.76 -6.47
C THR A 31 18.03 -17.98 -5.95
N SER A 32 17.16 -18.24 -6.95
CA SER A 32 15.90 -19.00 -6.95
C SER A 32 14.57 -18.27 -6.65
N ASP A 33 13.96 -17.84 -7.77
CA ASP A 33 12.51 -17.81 -8.07
C ASP A 33 11.56 -17.13 -7.09
N GLY A 34 11.96 -15.91 -6.72
CA GLY A 34 11.24 -14.92 -5.92
C GLY A 34 10.90 -13.64 -6.69
N VAL A 35 10.18 -13.65 -7.82
CA VAL A 35 9.89 -12.41 -8.60
C VAL A 35 8.98 -11.49 -7.78
N ILE A 36 9.56 -10.47 -7.13
CA ILE A 36 8.80 -9.35 -6.57
C ILE A 36 8.79 -8.24 -7.64
N PRO A 37 7.62 -7.69 -8.03
CA PRO A 37 7.58 -6.51 -8.87
C PRO A 37 8.31 -5.35 -8.20
N LEU A 38 9.29 -4.81 -8.92
CA LEU A 38 9.92 -3.52 -8.63
C LEU A 38 8.81 -2.46 -8.53
N VAL A 39 8.53 -1.95 -7.32
CA VAL A 39 7.79 -0.69 -7.20
C VAL A 39 8.66 0.37 -7.87
N PRO A 40 8.22 0.99 -8.98
CA PRO A 40 9.03 2.03 -9.59
C PRO A 40 9.14 3.19 -8.62
N ASN A 41 10.26 3.93 -8.65
CA ASN A 41 10.31 5.17 -7.88
C ASN A 41 9.28 6.16 -8.45
N PRO A 42 8.49 6.83 -7.59
CA PRO A 42 7.65 7.94 -8.02
C PRO A 42 8.52 8.97 -8.74
N SER A 43 8.07 9.44 -9.91
CA SER A 43 8.77 10.49 -10.63
C SER A 43 8.57 11.83 -9.91
N ASN A 44 9.67 12.44 -9.47
CA ASN A 44 9.74 13.82 -9.01
C ASN A 44 9.48 14.86 -10.14
N ARG A 45 9.22 14.41 -11.37
CA ARG A 45 8.76 15.22 -12.51
C ARG A 45 7.35 14.86 -12.97
N PHE A 46 6.55 14.20 -12.13
CA PHE A 46 5.14 13.94 -12.46
C PHE A 46 4.38 15.26 -12.61
N THR A 47 3.84 15.52 -13.80
CA THR A 47 3.06 16.73 -14.11
C THR A 47 1.79 16.36 -14.89
N GLY A 48 0.79 17.25 -14.84
CA GLY A 48 -0.51 16.99 -15.44
C GLY A 48 -1.27 15.85 -14.76
N ARG A 49 -2.29 15.29 -15.44
CA ARG A 49 -3.15 14.19 -14.96
C ARG A 49 -3.91 14.46 -13.66
N THR A 50 -3.95 15.71 -13.20
CA THR A 50 -4.68 16.15 -12.01
C THR A 50 -6.15 15.72 -12.06
N GLU A 51 -6.80 15.79 -13.22
CA GLU A 51 -8.19 15.33 -13.37
C GLU A 51 -8.37 13.82 -13.07
N VAL A 52 -7.41 12.99 -13.48
CA VAL A 52 -7.44 11.54 -13.23
C VAL A 52 -7.22 11.26 -11.75
N ILE A 53 -6.27 11.95 -11.12
CA ILE A 53 -6.00 11.85 -9.69
C ILE A 53 -7.22 12.31 -8.88
N THR A 54 -7.84 13.44 -9.23
CA THR A 54 -9.06 13.95 -8.59
C THR A 54 -10.20 12.95 -8.71
N LYS A 55 -10.37 12.29 -9.87
CA LYS A 55 -11.37 11.22 -10.05
C LYS A 55 -11.09 10.02 -9.15
N LEU A 56 -9.83 9.59 -9.03
CA LEU A 56 -9.43 8.51 -8.11
C LEU A 56 -9.76 8.87 -6.66
N LYS A 57 -9.33 10.05 -6.19
CA LYS A 57 -9.60 10.54 -4.83
C LYS A 57 -11.11 10.59 -4.54
N LYS A 58 -11.88 11.18 -5.44
CA LYS A 58 -13.34 11.25 -5.30
C LYS A 58 -13.97 9.86 -5.24
N HIS A 59 -13.51 8.91 -6.05
CA HIS A 59 -14.06 7.55 -6.06
C HIS A 59 -13.81 6.83 -4.72
N PHE A 60 -12.55 6.80 -4.27
CA PHE A 60 -12.18 6.06 -3.06
C PHE A 60 -12.69 6.74 -1.77
N PHE A 61 -12.73 8.07 -1.71
CA PHE A 61 -12.99 8.84 -0.49
C PHE A 61 -14.28 9.67 -0.50
N ASN A 62 -15.27 9.28 -1.30
CA ASN A 62 -16.60 9.91 -1.23
C ASN A 62 -17.24 9.67 0.16
N THR A 63 -17.52 10.74 0.89
CA THR A 63 -18.05 10.73 2.27
C THR A 63 -19.50 10.25 2.38
N ASN A 64 -20.19 10.06 1.26
CA ASN A 64 -21.59 9.63 1.22
C ASN A 64 -21.78 8.11 1.22
N ASP A 65 -20.70 7.32 1.25
CA ASP A 65 -20.82 5.86 1.37
C ASP A 65 -21.11 5.47 2.82
N SER A 66 -22.35 5.07 3.09
CA SER A 66 -22.82 4.62 4.41
C SER A 66 -22.29 3.25 4.83
N ALA A 67 -21.56 2.56 3.96
CA ALA A 67 -20.93 1.27 4.25
C ALA A 67 -19.50 1.25 3.71
N GLN A 68 -18.56 0.80 4.54
CA GLN A 68 -17.17 0.46 4.21
C GLN A 68 -17.15 -0.70 3.18
N LYS A 69 -17.45 -0.40 1.92
CA LYS A 69 -17.42 -1.37 0.81
C LYS A 69 -16.06 -1.34 0.13
N ARG A 70 -15.61 -2.51 -0.33
CA ARG A 70 -14.43 -2.62 -1.20
C ARG A 70 -14.69 -1.89 -2.52
N LYS A 71 -13.79 -0.99 -2.89
CA LYS A 71 -13.87 -0.17 -4.11
C LYS A 71 -12.83 -0.61 -5.13
N PHE A 72 -13.13 -0.46 -6.41
CA PHE A 72 -12.26 -0.86 -7.51
C PHE A 72 -12.22 0.23 -8.57
N PHE A 73 -11.03 0.51 -9.09
CA PHE A 73 -10.84 1.49 -10.16
C PHE A 73 -9.89 0.93 -11.22
N LEU A 74 -10.35 0.87 -12.47
CA LEU A 74 -9.55 0.37 -13.60
C LEU A 74 -8.90 1.54 -14.35
N LEU A 75 -7.57 1.58 -14.36
CA LEU A 75 -6.81 2.45 -15.26
C LEU A 75 -6.42 1.67 -16.52
N HIS A 76 -6.97 2.07 -17.67
CA HIS A 76 -6.66 1.47 -18.97
C HIS A 76 -6.17 2.53 -19.97
N GLY A 77 -5.45 2.08 -21.00
CA GLY A 77 -4.86 2.96 -22.02
C GLY A 77 -3.57 2.38 -22.62
N MET A 78 -3.05 3.05 -23.64
CA MET A 78 -1.86 2.61 -24.40
C MET A 78 -0.64 2.31 -23.49
N GLY A 79 0.26 1.44 -23.96
CA GLY A 79 1.56 1.24 -23.33
C GLY A 79 2.31 2.57 -23.16
N GLY A 80 3.05 2.74 -22.07
CA GLY A 80 3.84 3.96 -21.81
C GLY A 80 3.06 5.22 -21.41
N ILE A 81 1.72 5.21 -21.42
CA ILE A 81 0.90 6.40 -21.10
C ILE A 81 0.98 6.88 -19.63
N GLY A 82 1.70 6.15 -18.77
CA GLY A 82 1.94 6.52 -17.37
C GLY A 82 0.93 5.99 -16.35
N LYS A 83 0.19 4.90 -16.65
CA LYS A 83 -0.79 4.30 -15.70
C LYS A 83 -0.18 4.00 -14.33
N THR A 84 0.97 3.32 -14.30
CA THR A 84 1.68 3.01 -13.06
C THR A 84 2.12 4.28 -12.32
N GLN A 85 2.57 5.31 -13.06
CA GLN A 85 2.94 6.61 -12.48
C GLN A 85 1.73 7.33 -11.87
N ILE A 86 0.54 7.19 -12.46
CA ILE A 86 -0.71 7.71 -11.88
C ILE A 86 -1.04 6.99 -10.56
N CYS A 87 -0.92 5.66 -10.49
CA CYS A 87 -1.12 4.92 -9.23
C CYS A 87 -0.14 5.37 -8.15
N MET A 88 1.14 5.50 -8.49
CA MET A 88 2.16 5.96 -7.55
C MET A 88 1.86 7.36 -7.04
N LYS A 89 1.48 8.29 -7.93
CA LYS A 89 1.13 9.65 -7.50
C LYS A 89 -0.11 9.67 -6.61
N PHE A 90 -1.12 8.86 -6.91
CA PHE A 90 -2.31 8.75 -6.08
C PHE A 90 -1.97 8.25 -4.67
N ILE A 91 -1.13 7.22 -4.55
CA ILE A 91 -0.71 6.67 -3.26
C ILE A 91 0.16 7.66 -2.50
N GLU A 92 1.08 8.36 -3.18
CA GLU A 92 1.88 9.43 -2.60
C GLU A 92 0.99 10.54 -2.01
N GLU A 93 -0.03 10.99 -2.76
CA GLU A 93 -0.93 12.06 -2.32
C GLU A 93 -1.97 11.62 -1.26
N MET A 94 -2.18 10.32 -1.08
CA MET A 94 -3.18 9.74 -0.16
C MET A 94 -2.52 8.87 0.92
N GLY A 95 -1.22 8.97 1.12
CA GLY A 95 -0.45 8.09 2.00
C GLY A 95 -1.02 8.00 3.41
N ASP A 96 -1.43 9.14 3.97
CA ASP A 96 -2.00 9.23 5.34
C ASP A 96 -3.34 8.50 5.50
N PHE A 97 -4.00 8.14 4.39
CA PHE A 97 -5.28 7.44 4.40
C PHE A 97 -5.13 5.93 4.34
N PHE A 98 -3.93 5.40 4.05
CA PHE A 98 -3.70 3.97 3.91
C PHE A 98 -2.66 3.48 4.90
N SER A 99 -3.05 2.55 5.78
CA SER A 99 -2.12 1.89 6.70
C SER A 99 -1.25 0.84 5.99
N SER A 100 -1.66 0.37 4.81
CA SER A 100 -0.93 -0.64 4.04
C SER A 100 -1.17 -0.47 2.54
N VAL A 101 -0.10 -0.66 1.77
CA VAL A 101 -0.10 -0.67 0.31
C VAL A 101 0.43 -2.02 -0.16
N PHE A 102 -0.38 -2.76 -0.92
CA PHE A 102 -0.01 -4.05 -1.50
C PHE A 102 0.22 -3.89 -3.00
N TRP A 103 1.43 -4.20 -3.47
CA TRP A 103 1.76 -4.20 -4.90
C TRP A 103 1.82 -5.64 -5.40
N ILE A 104 0.98 -5.98 -6.37
CA ILE A 104 0.90 -7.33 -6.94
C ILE A 104 1.12 -7.26 -8.45
N ASP A 105 2.14 -7.97 -8.92
CA ASP A 105 2.32 -8.17 -10.35
C ASP A 105 1.27 -9.16 -10.84
N ALA A 106 0.29 -8.62 -11.57
CA ALA A 106 -0.77 -9.40 -12.18
C ALA A 106 -0.51 -9.77 -13.65
N SER A 107 0.76 -9.68 -14.11
CA SER A 107 1.13 -10.02 -15.48
C SER A 107 0.93 -11.51 -15.81
N LEU A 108 1.07 -12.40 -14.82
CA LEU A 108 0.96 -13.84 -14.96
C LEU A 108 0.28 -14.44 -13.71
N VAL A 109 -0.37 -15.60 -13.86
CA VAL A 109 -0.93 -16.33 -12.70
C VAL A 109 0.14 -16.67 -11.66
N GLY A 110 1.34 -17.02 -12.12
CA GLY A 110 2.49 -17.29 -11.26
C GLY A 110 2.93 -16.08 -10.44
N THR A 111 2.96 -14.89 -11.04
CA THR A 111 3.37 -13.65 -10.36
C THR A 111 2.32 -13.17 -9.36
N ILE A 112 1.02 -13.38 -9.64
CA ILE A 112 -0.06 -13.16 -8.65
C ILE A 112 0.12 -14.09 -7.44
N THR A 113 0.31 -15.38 -7.70
CA THR A 113 0.47 -16.41 -6.66
C THR A 113 1.66 -16.07 -5.77
N GLN A 114 2.78 -15.71 -6.39
CA GLN A 114 3.99 -15.30 -5.71
C GLN A 114 3.81 -14.03 -4.88
N GLY A 115 3.16 -13.00 -5.45
CA GLY A 115 2.83 -11.77 -4.73
C GLY A 115 2.00 -12.03 -3.48
N LEU A 116 0.94 -12.83 -3.59
CA LEU A 116 0.09 -13.19 -2.45
C LEU A 116 0.84 -14.00 -1.39
N LYS A 117 1.66 -14.98 -1.79
CA LYS A 117 2.54 -15.71 -0.84
C LYS A 117 3.54 -14.78 -0.15
N GLY A 118 4.04 -13.77 -0.87
CA GLY A 118 4.89 -12.73 -0.32
C GLY A 118 4.23 -11.96 0.83
N ILE A 119 2.92 -11.69 0.73
CA ILE A 119 2.14 -11.02 1.79
C ILE A 119 2.12 -11.84 3.08
N CYS A 120 2.08 -13.17 3.01
CA CYS A 120 2.16 -14.01 4.21
C CYS A 120 3.47 -13.81 4.99
N ASN A 121 4.52 -13.30 4.34
CA ASN A 121 5.81 -13.07 4.97
C ASN A 121 5.92 -11.73 5.70
N LEU A 122 4.91 -10.86 5.62
CA LEU A 122 4.91 -9.58 6.32
C LEU A 122 4.86 -9.78 7.84
N PRO A 123 5.54 -8.95 8.66
CA PRO A 123 5.54 -9.11 10.12
C PRO A 123 4.13 -9.14 10.73
N ALA A 124 3.24 -8.25 10.26
CA ALA A 124 1.85 -8.20 10.71
C ALA A 124 1.04 -9.44 10.28
N ALA A 125 1.32 -9.98 9.09
CA ALA A 125 0.68 -11.20 8.60
C ALA A 125 1.18 -12.43 9.37
N LYS A 126 2.49 -12.60 9.55
CA LYS A 126 3.08 -13.74 10.30
C LYS A 126 2.53 -13.84 11.72
N SER A 127 2.31 -12.70 12.38
CA SER A 127 1.74 -12.65 13.73
C SER A 127 0.29 -13.16 13.79
N SER A 128 -0.38 -13.30 12.64
CA SER A 128 -1.76 -13.79 12.52
C SER A 128 -1.85 -15.30 12.21
N GLY A 129 -0.73 -16.03 12.13
CA GLY A 129 -0.72 -17.50 12.01
C GLY A 129 -1.14 -18.05 10.64
N LEU A 130 -0.83 -17.35 9.54
CA LEU A 130 -1.16 -17.79 8.17
C LEU A 130 -0.38 -19.06 7.77
N ASP A 131 -0.97 -19.88 6.90
CA ASP A 131 -0.40 -21.14 6.39
C ASP A 131 0.52 -20.94 5.16
N GLY A 132 0.69 -19.70 4.69
CA GLY A 132 1.52 -19.38 3.53
C GLY A 132 0.83 -19.59 2.17
N SER A 133 -0.46 -19.93 2.15
CA SER A 133 -1.25 -20.01 0.92
C SER A 133 -1.72 -18.63 0.43
N PRO A 134 -1.97 -18.46 -0.88
CA PRO A 134 -2.63 -17.26 -1.41
C PRO A 134 -3.98 -16.97 -0.75
N GLU A 135 -4.75 -18.01 -0.42
CA GLU A 135 -6.06 -17.92 0.21
C GLU A 135 -5.95 -17.33 1.62
N SER A 136 -4.97 -17.78 2.41
CA SER A 136 -4.69 -17.20 3.74
C SER A 136 -4.27 -15.73 3.66
N ALA A 137 -3.51 -15.35 2.64
CA ALA A 137 -3.15 -13.96 2.39
C ALA A 137 -4.39 -13.10 2.12
N LEU A 138 -5.27 -13.55 1.22
CA LEU A 138 -6.50 -12.83 0.88
C LEU A 138 -7.46 -12.75 2.07
N TYR A 139 -7.57 -13.81 2.87
CA TYR A 139 -8.35 -13.82 4.10
C TYR A 139 -7.81 -12.78 5.10
N TRP A 140 -6.50 -12.77 5.31
CA TRP A 140 -5.85 -11.80 6.20
C TRP A 140 -6.06 -10.36 5.73
N ILE A 141 -5.83 -10.06 4.44
CA ILE A 141 -6.08 -8.73 3.87
C ILE A 141 -7.54 -8.31 4.07
N GLY A 142 -8.48 -9.24 3.82
CA GLY A 142 -9.91 -9.00 4.02
C GLY A 142 -10.32 -8.78 5.47
N SER A 143 -9.50 -9.20 6.44
CA SER A 143 -9.72 -9.02 7.88
C SER A 143 -9.14 -7.72 8.44
N LEU A 144 -8.35 -6.98 7.67
CA LEU A 144 -7.76 -5.72 8.10
C LEU A 144 -8.86 -4.68 8.41
N LYS A 145 -8.78 -4.07 9.59
CA LYS A 145 -9.69 -3.00 10.02
C LYS A 145 -9.29 -1.63 9.47
N GLU A 146 -7.99 -1.44 9.29
CA GLU A 146 -7.44 -0.21 8.74
C GLU A 146 -7.57 -0.17 7.22
N ASN A 147 -7.70 1.05 6.69
CA ASN A 147 -7.75 1.26 5.25
C ASN A 147 -6.47 0.76 4.59
N TYR A 148 -6.64 -0.02 3.53
CA TYR A 148 -5.55 -0.50 2.69
C TYR A 148 -5.85 -0.22 1.21
N VAL A 149 -4.80 -0.20 0.40
CA VAL A 149 -4.89 -0.14 -1.06
C VAL A 149 -4.09 -1.29 -1.66
N MET A 150 -4.60 -1.84 -2.75
CA MET A 150 -3.92 -2.87 -3.54
C MET A 150 -3.81 -2.37 -4.99
N VAL A 151 -2.62 -2.52 -5.56
CA VAL A 151 -2.29 -2.13 -6.95
C VAL A 151 -1.79 -3.32 -7.72
#